data_AF-A0A2N5JSH2-F1
#
_entry.id   AF-A0A2N5JSH2-F1
#
_cell.length_a   1.000
_cell.length_b   1.000
_cell.length_c   1.000
_cell.angle_alpha   90.00
_cell.angle_beta   90.00
_cell.angle_gamma   90.00
#
_symmetry.space_group_name_H-M   'P 1'
#
loop_
_entity.id
_entity.type
_entity.pdbx_description
1 polymer ?
#
loop_
_entity_poly.entity_id
_entity_poly.type
_entity_poly.pdbx_seq_one_letter_code
_entity_poly.pdbx_strand_id
1 'polypeptide(L)'
;MTLTSVTIEPHSTKRSRQMPLLICAKMQKMLEIAMIRPLVIALLVLVCPGVGAAELLPELKATIAALDQSASERNLDRLTGYFAPQFKNGDGITLDQLKTNLTSLWSRYDRIEYQTTIDGWEQKDSDYIVKTTTKIKGLKPKDKTDFVLEAQISAEQTYRKNNSRWQIVSQNILAEQSTLRSGEDPPQVELRLPQQIGVGRNYAFDAIITKPLGNSLVLGATFDEAVNANNYFRERSVDLVPLRAGGIFKIGSAPFQPGNRWISAVLVQEGGITIVSQRLRVSTNFTGNQYTPLPDLPNTRRLQPKAPKNL
;
A
#
# COMPACT_ATOMS: atom_id res chain seq x y z
N MET A 1 45.35 15.47 36.30
CA MET A 1 44.63 16.16 35.21
C MET A 1 43.67 15.13 34.63
N THR A 2 42.49 14.82 35.21
CA THR A 2 41.31 15.69 35.52
C THR A 2 41.01 16.59 34.33
N LEU A 3 39.84 16.61 33.67
CA LEU A 3 38.44 16.38 34.06
C LEU A 3 37.67 15.69 32.90
N THR A 4 36.71 14.77 33.10
CA THR A 4 35.26 14.99 33.40
C THR A 4 34.58 15.88 32.33
N SER A 5 33.38 15.63 31.77
CA SER A 5 32.11 15.14 32.35
C SER A 5 31.03 15.14 31.23
N VAL A 6 30.08 14.19 31.17
CA VAL A 6 28.66 14.30 31.64
C VAL A 6 27.68 14.80 30.55
N THR A 7 26.79 13.92 30.04
CA THR A 7 25.35 13.74 30.41
C THR A 7 24.48 14.61 29.47
N ILE A 8 23.23 14.32 29.07
CA ILE A 8 22.05 13.93 29.83
C ILE A 8 20.98 13.36 28.87
N GLU A 9 20.24 12.34 29.32
CA GLU A 9 18.87 12.04 28.89
C GLU A 9 17.92 13.25 29.11
N PRO A 10 16.65 13.13 28.69
CA PRO A 10 15.63 13.35 29.71
C PRO A 10 14.54 12.26 29.72
N HIS A 11 14.45 11.59 30.88
CA HIS A 11 13.27 11.53 31.74
C HIS A 11 11.98 12.24 31.26
N SER A 12 10.85 11.55 31.27
CA SER A 12 9.87 11.68 32.37
C SER A 12 8.59 10.86 32.10
N THR A 13 8.28 9.80 32.85
CA THR A 13 7.50 9.70 34.11
C THR A 13 6.00 10.07 34.09
N LYS A 14 5.20 9.03 34.44
CA LYS A 14 4.19 8.96 35.52
C LYS A 14 2.71 9.27 35.24
N ARG A 15 1.92 8.24 35.62
CA ARG A 15 0.70 8.23 36.46
C ARG A 15 -0.61 8.72 35.80
N SER A 16 -1.61 7.84 35.65
CA SER A 16 -2.48 7.24 36.70
C SER A 16 -3.73 8.08 36.93
N ARG A 17 -4.88 7.40 36.76
CA ARG A 17 -6.16 7.46 37.50
C ARG A 17 -7.29 7.31 36.47
N GLN A 18 -7.85 6.11 36.38
CA GLN A 18 -9.06 5.74 37.10
C GLN A 18 -10.25 6.61 36.67
N MET A 19 -11.12 5.99 35.85
CA MET A 19 -12.59 5.84 36.06
C MET A 19 -13.06 6.11 37.51
N PRO A 20 -14.37 6.24 37.83
CA PRO A 20 -15.58 6.03 37.01
C PRO A 20 -16.66 7.11 37.29
N LEU A 21 -17.74 7.22 36.50
CA LEU A 21 -19.04 7.75 36.98
C LEU A 21 -20.09 7.73 35.84
N LEU A 22 -20.73 6.59 35.66
CA LEU A 22 -22.13 6.51 35.22
C LEU A 22 -22.83 5.46 36.09
N ILE A 23 -22.75 5.63 37.41
CA ILE A 23 -23.90 6.00 38.25
C ILE A 23 -25.07 6.59 37.44
N CYS A 24 -25.91 5.73 36.86
CA CYS A 24 -27.37 5.97 36.79
C CYS A 24 -28.16 4.73 36.33
N ALA A 25 -27.85 3.55 36.86
CA ALA A 25 -28.77 2.42 36.80
C ALA A 25 -28.72 1.54 38.05
N LYS A 26 -28.28 2.13 39.17
CA LYS A 26 -28.59 1.62 40.51
C LYS A 26 -29.93 2.22 40.90
N MET A 27 -30.94 1.36 41.08
CA MET A 27 -31.96 1.37 42.16
C MET A 27 -33.33 0.95 41.65
N GLN A 28 -33.64 -0.34 41.76
CA GLN A 28 -34.93 -0.93 42.16
C GLN A 28 -34.77 -2.43 41.92
N LYS A 29 -34.73 -3.36 42.87
CA LYS A 29 -35.32 -3.52 44.21
C LYS A 29 -34.41 -4.53 44.97
N MET A 30 -33.94 -4.23 46.18
CA MET A 30 -34.46 -4.74 47.47
C MET A 30 -34.91 -6.21 47.44
N LEU A 31 -34.08 -7.14 47.94
CA LEU A 31 -34.11 -7.79 49.28
C LEU A 31 -35.18 -8.93 49.31
N GLU A 32 -34.87 -10.21 49.55
CA GLU A 32 -34.33 -10.76 50.79
C GLU A 32 -33.54 -12.09 50.63
N ILE A 33 -32.73 -12.35 51.66
CA ILE A 33 -31.79 -13.43 51.86
C ILE A 33 -32.47 -14.56 52.64
N ALA A 34 -32.45 -15.78 52.09
CA ALA A 34 -32.61 -17.00 52.88
C ALA A 34 -31.27 -17.73 52.93
N MET A 35 -30.68 -17.77 54.13
CA MET A 35 -29.51 -18.59 54.46
C MET A 35 -29.83 -20.07 54.29
N ILE A 36 -28.95 -20.83 53.64
CA ILE A 36 -28.51 -22.20 53.99
C ILE A 36 -27.21 -22.50 53.20
N ARG A 37 -26.17 -22.93 53.91
CA ARG A 37 -24.83 -23.32 53.39
C ARG A 37 -24.81 -24.82 53.00
N PRO A 38 -23.67 -25.37 52.56
CA PRO A 38 -23.19 -25.50 51.19
C PRO A 38 -23.30 -26.95 50.66
N LEU A 39 -23.49 -27.10 49.35
CA LEU A 39 -23.00 -28.28 48.62
C LEU A 39 -22.18 -27.75 47.45
N VAL A 40 -20.85 -27.71 47.61
CA VAL A 40 -19.91 -27.34 46.55
C VAL A 40 -19.94 -28.46 45.52
N ILE A 41 -20.78 -28.32 44.50
CA ILE A 41 -20.60 -29.00 43.23
C ILE A 41 -19.75 -28.06 42.38
N ALA A 42 -18.51 -28.48 42.14
CA ALA A 42 -17.61 -27.86 41.21
C ALA A 42 -18.20 -27.95 39.79
N LEU A 43 -18.95 -26.92 39.39
CA LEU A 43 -19.19 -26.64 37.98
C LEU A 43 -18.09 -25.67 37.55
N LEU A 44 -17.11 -26.24 36.86
CA LEU A 44 -16.05 -25.53 36.16
C LEU A 44 -16.72 -24.59 35.15
N VAL A 45 -16.94 -23.34 35.52
CA VAL A 45 -17.17 -22.29 34.54
C VAL A 45 -15.83 -22.17 33.82
N LEU A 46 -15.79 -22.70 32.59
CA LEU A 46 -14.85 -22.23 31.59
C LEU A 46 -15.07 -20.73 31.47
N VAL A 47 -14.32 -19.99 32.28
CA VAL A 47 -13.85 -18.67 31.91
C VAL A 47 -13.22 -18.90 30.56
N CYS A 48 -13.91 -18.57 29.47
CA CYS A 48 -13.22 -18.43 28.20
C CYS A 48 -12.12 -17.39 28.47
N PRO A 49 -10.84 -17.77 28.54
CA PRO A 49 -9.79 -16.77 28.49
C PRO A 49 -10.06 -15.99 27.20
N GLY A 50 -9.84 -14.67 27.26
CA GLY A 50 -10.04 -13.81 26.11
C GLY A 50 -9.52 -14.48 24.85
N VAL A 51 -10.27 -14.32 23.75
CA VAL A 51 -9.78 -14.63 22.42
C VAL A 51 -8.51 -13.79 22.22
N GLY A 52 -7.37 -14.31 22.66
CA GLY A 52 -6.08 -13.85 22.20
C GLY A 52 -6.17 -13.98 20.70
N ALA A 53 -5.88 -12.90 19.98
CA ALA A 53 -5.77 -12.94 18.54
C ALA A 53 -4.90 -14.16 18.23
N ALA A 54 -5.49 -15.21 17.65
CA ALA A 54 -4.77 -16.43 17.40
C ALA A 54 -3.53 -16.03 16.59
N GLU A 55 -2.37 -16.53 16.99
CA GLU A 55 -1.14 -16.24 16.28
C GLU A 55 -1.09 -17.13 15.02
N LEU A 56 -0.67 -16.58 13.88
CA LEU A 56 -0.52 -17.38 12.67
C LEU A 56 0.46 -18.53 12.93
N LEU A 57 0.19 -19.70 12.35
CA LEU A 57 1.02 -20.89 12.50
C LEU A 57 2.52 -20.58 12.29
N PRO A 58 3.41 -20.98 13.22
CA PRO A 58 4.85 -20.70 13.10
C PRO A 58 5.48 -21.20 11.80
N GLU A 59 5.06 -22.38 11.32
CA GLU A 59 5.53 -22.94 10.04
C GLU A 59 5.16 -22.05 8.83
N LEU A 60 3.97 -21.45 8.86
CA LEU A 60 3.50 -20.58 7.79
C LEU A 60 4.20 -19.21 7.84
N LYS A 61 4.43 -18.66 9.04
CA LYS A 61 5.30 -17.48 9.22
C LYS A 61 6.71 -17.73 8.68
N ALA A 62 7.30 -18.87 9.01
CA ALA A 62 8.61 -19.26 8.51
C ALA A 62 8.63 -19.41 6.98
N THR A 63 7.52 -19.90 6.39
CA THR A 63 7.37 -19.98 4.93
C THR A 63 7.38 -18.58 4.29
N ILE A 64 6.67 -17.61 4.85
CA ILE A 64 6.65 -16.22 4.35
C ILE A 64 8.04 -15.58 4.44
N ALA A 65 8.75 -15.78 5.55
CA ALA A 65 10.12 -15.29 5.69
C ALA A 65 11.07 -15.95 4.68
N ALA A 66 10.90 -17.25 4.41
CA ALA A 66 11.73 -17.97 3.45
C ALA A 66 11.41 -17.59 1.99
N LEU A 67 10.17 -17.19 1.70
CA LEU A 67 9.76 -16.56 0.44
C LEU A 67 10.53 -15.25 0.21
N ASP A 68 10.51 -14.34 1.19
CA ASP A 68 11.25 -13.07 1.15
C ASP A 68 12.75 -13.27 0.97
N GLN A 69 13.33 -14.22 1.70
CA GLN A 69 14.74 -14.59 1.58
C GLN A 69 15.06 -15.08 0.16
N SER A 70 14.24 -16.00 -0.38
CA SER A 70 14.45 -16.55 -1.72
C SER A 70 14.34 -15.47 -2.79
N ALA A 71 13.41 -14.51 -2.63
CA ALA A 71 13.26 -13.38 -3.53
C ALA A 71 14.47 -12.42 -3.47
N SER A 72 14.95 -12.11 -2.25
CA SER A 72 16.09 -11.22 -2.03
C SER A 72 17.42 -11.84 -2.51
N GLU A 73 17.56 -13.16 -2.38
CA GLU A 73 18.68 -13.93 -2.95
C GLU A 73 18.57 -14.12 -4.47
N ARG A 74 17.46 -13.71 -5.09
CA ARG A 74 17.14 -13.94 -6.51
C ARG A 74 17.15 -15.44 -6.88
N ASN A 75 16.81 -16.30 -5.92
CA ASN A 75 16.75 -17.75 -6.10
C ASN A 75 15.38 -18.16 -6.62
N LEU A 76 15.22 -18.15 -7.95
CA LEU A 76 13.96 -18.42 -8.63
C LEU A 76 13.41 -19.83 -8.33
N ASP A 77 14.28 -20.83 -8.31
CA ASP A 77 13.87 -22.22 -8.08
C ASP A 77 13.33 -22.41 -6.65
N ARG A 78 14.02 -21.86 -5.66
CA ARG A 78 13.56 -21.90 -4.27
C ARG A 78 12.26 -21.11 -4.09
N LEU A 79 12.16 -19.92 -4.69
CA LEU A 79 10.97 -19.07 -4.61
C LEU A 79 9.74 -19.74 -5.21
N THR A 80 9.87 -20.30 -6.42
CA THR A 80 8.75 -20.93 -7.14
C THR A 80 8.24 -22.18 -6.44
N GLY A 81 9.07 -22.86 -5.65
CA GLY A 81 8.67 -23.98 -4.80
C GLY A 81 7.63 -23.64 -3.71
N TYR A 82 7.38 -22.35 -3.44
CA TYR A 82 6.35 -21.88 -2.52
C TYR A 82 5.03 -21.50 -3.22
N PHE A 83 4.94 -21.64 -4.54
CA PHE A 83 3.71 -21.44 -5.30
C PHE A 83 3.14 -22.79 -5.72
N ALA A 84 1.82 -22.94 -5.65
CA ALA A 84 1.17 -24.12 -6.18
C ALA A 84 1.25 -24.14 -7.73
N PRO A 85 1.29 -25.32 -8.38
CA PRO A 85 1.35 -25.41 -9.84
C PRO A 85 0.19 -24.70 -10.56
N GLN A 86 -1.00 -24.69 -9.95
CA GLN A 86 -2.19 -24.01 -10.47
C GLN A 86 -2.43 -22.65 -9.79
N PHE A 87 -1.36 -21.96 -9.39
CA PHE A 87 -1.42 -20.63 -8.78
C PHE A 87 -2.25 -19.65 -9.62
N LYS A 88 -3.14 -18.90 -8.94
CA LYS A 88 -3.97 -17.86 -9.56
C LYS A 88 -3.68 -16.49 -8.97
N ASN A 89 -3.34 -15.54 -9.82
CA ASN A 89 -3.25 -14.13 -9.43
C ASN A 89 -4.51 -13.37 -9.87
N GLY A 90 -4.97 -12.41 -9.07
CA GLY A 90 -6.14 -11.56 -9.35
C GLY A 90 -6.03 -10.72 -10.63
N ASP A 91 -4.82 -10.47 -11.12
CA ASP A 91 -4.53 -9.77 -12.38
C ASP A 91 -4.32 -10.72 -13.57
N GLY A 92 -4.62 -12.02 -13.40
CA GLY A 92 -4.48 -13.03 -14.45
C GLY A 92 -3.04 -13.46 -14.72
N ILE A 93 -2.09 -13.10 -13.85
CA ILE A 93 -0.69 -13.51 -13.96
C ILE A 93 -0.54 -14.98 -13.58
N THR A 94 0.00 -15.78 -14.49
CA THR A 94 0.37 -17.18 -14.27
C THR A 94 1.71 -17.31 -13.55
N LEU A 95 2.01 -18.48 -12.99
CA LEU A 95 3.29 -18.73 -12.34
C LEU A 95 4.49 -18.53 -13.30
N ASP A 96 4.36 -18.92 -14.58
CA ASP A 96 5.46 -18.75 -15.54
C ASP A 96 5.66 -17.30 -15.98
N GLN A 97 4.58 -16.54 -16.08
CA GLN A 97 4.68 -15.09 -16.28
C GLN A 97 5.31 -14.41 -15.06
N LEU A 98 4.93 -14.81 -13.84
CA LEU A 98 5.56 -14.31 -12.62
C LEU A 98 7.07 -14.58 -12.61
N LYS A 99 7.51 -15.79 -12.97
CA LYS A 99 8.93 -16.12 -13.10
C LYS A 99 9.65 -15.19 -14.07
N THR A 100 9.11 -15.06 -15.29
CA THR A 100 9.66 -14.19 -16.34
C THR A 100 9.79 -12.74 -15.87
N ASN A 101 8.73 -12.25 -15.22
CA ASN A 101 8.64 -10.91 -14.67
C ASN A 101 9.67 -10.67 -13.56
N LEU A 102 9.82 -11.61 -12.63
CA LEU A 102 10.83 -11.53 -11.57
C LEU A 102 12.25 -11.58 -12.14
N THR A 103 12.55 -12.47 -13.09
CA THR A 103 13.87 -12.53 -13.73
C THR A 103 14.21 -11.22 -14.45
N SER A 104 13.25 -10.64 -15.19
CA SER A 104 13.40 -9.34 -15.83
C SER A 104 13.69 -8.24 -14.81
N LEU A 105 12.92 -8.17 -13.72
CA LEU A 105 13.15 -7.23 -12.64
C LEU A 105 14.54 -7.40 -12.02
N TRP A 106 14.90 -8.61 -11.61
CA TRP A 106 16.15 -8.93 -10.92
C TRP A 106 17.39 -8.65 -11.76
N SER A 107 17.29 -8.74 -13.09
CA SER A 107 18.38 -8.38 -14.00
C SER A 107 18.73 -6.88 -14.00
N ARG A 108 17.80 -6.03 -13.52
CA ARG A 108 17.94 -4.57 -13.52
C ARG A 108 18.55 -4.02 -12.23
N TYR A 109 18.69 -4.84 -11.19
CA TYR A 109 19.15 -4.39 -9.86
C TYR A 109 20.28 -5.29 -9.37
N ASP A 110 21.37 -4.67 -8.91
CA ASP A 110 22.49 -5.41 -8.30
C ASP A 110 22.06 -6.03 -6.97
N ARG A 111 21.27 -5.27 -6.22
CA ARG A 111 20.70 -5.63 -4.93
C ARG A 111 19.21 -5.35 -4.94
N ILE A 112 18.43 -6.33 -4.51
CA ILE A 112 16.99 -6.20 -4.30
C ILE A 112 16.61 -6.94 -3.03
N GLU A 113 15.78 -6.32 -2.20
CA GLU A 113 15.38 -6.84 -0.90
C GLU A 113 13.86 -6.81 -0.77
N TYR A 114 13.33 -7.87 -0.18
CA TYR A 114 11.91 -8.05 0.08
C TYR A 114 11.72 -8.27 1.58
N GLN A 115 10.71 -7.61 2.13
CA GLN A 115 10.32 -7.79 3.53
C GLN A 115 8.82 -7.72 3.67
N THR A 116 8.21 -8.81 4.15
CA THR A 116 6.77 -8.96 4.26
C THR A 116 6.32 -8.89 5.72
N THR A 117 5.34 -8.04 5.99
CA THR A 117 4.59 -8.04 7.25
C THR A 117 3.25 -8.74 7.06
N ILE A 118 2.80 -9.44 8.09
CA ILE A 118 1.45 -10.04 8.12
C ILE A 118 0.53 -9.02 8.81
N ASP A 119 -0.45 -8.53 8.07
CA ASP A 119 -1.39 -7.51 8.53
C ASP A 119 -2.63 -8.13 9.19
N GLY A 120 -2.96 -9.37 8.81
CA GLY A 120 -4.05 -10.14 9.38
C GLY A 120 -4.17 -11.50 8.72
N TRP A 121 -4.94 -12.40 9.32
CA TRP A 121 -5.19 -13.71 8.73
C TRP A 121 -6.51 -14.29 9.24
N GLU A 122 -7.07 -15.22 8.46
CA GLU A 122 -8.19 -16.06 8.85
C GLU A 122 -7.97 -17.48 8.30
N GLN A 123 -8.49 -18.48 9.01
CA GLN A 123 -8.53 -19.84 8.52
C GLN A 123 -9.92 -20.12 7.97
N LYS A 124 -9.98 -20.64 6.74
CA LYS A 124 -11.20 -21.10 6.09
C LYS A 124 -10.99 -22.54 5.64
N ASP A 125 -11.66 -23.46 6.31
CA ASP A 125 -11.47 -24.90 6.13
C ASP A 125 -9.98 -25.29 6.35
N SER A 126 -9.32 -25.82 5.32
CA SER A 126 -7.89 -26.16 5.32
C SER A 126 -6.97 -25.02 4.87
N ASP A 127 -7.53 -23.90 4.42
CA ASP A 127 -6.78 -22.81 3.81
C ASP A 127 -6.58 -21.66 4.80
N TYR A 128 -5.44 -20.98 4.68
CA TYR A 128 -5.14 -19.77 5.43
C TYR A 128 -5.18 -18.59 4.49
N ILE A 129 -6.10 -17.67 4.73
CA ILE A 129 -6.19 -16.40 3.99
C ILE A 129 -5.40 -15.37 4.80
N VAL A 130 -4.27 -14.94 4.25
CA VAL A 130 -3.31 -14.06 4.93
C VAL A 130 -3.25 -12.74 4.17
N LYS A 131 -3.47 -11.64 4.88
CA LYS A 131 -3.26 -10.28 4.39
C LYS A 131 -1.84 -9.86 4.75
N THR A 132 -1.12 -9.37 3.76
CA THR A 132 0.31 -9.03 3.89
C THR A 132 0.61 -7.68 3.28
N THR A 133 1.67 -7.05 3.78
CA THR A 133 2.30 -5.89 3.17
C THR A 133 3.78 -6.19 2.94
N THR A 134 4.18 -6.27 1.67
CA THR A 134 5.57 -6.50 1.26
C THR A 134 6.21 -5.19 0.87
N LYS A 135 7.33 -4.85 1.51
CA LYS A 135 8.21 -3.74 1.11
C LYS A 135 9.33 -4.27 0.23
N ILE A 136 9.63 -3.53 -0.83
CA ILE A 136 10.67 -3.88 -1.81
C ILE A 136 11.65 -2.72 -1.90
N LYS A 137 12.94 -2.99 -1.80
CA LYS A 137 14.00 -2.01 -2.02
C LYS A 137 14.96 -2.53 -3.07
N GLY A 138 15.23 -1.74 -4.10
CA GLY A 138 16.17 -2.10 -5.17
C GLY A 138 17.22 -1.01 -5.37
N LEU A 139 18.46 -1.42 -5.61
CA LEU A 139 19.56 -0.53 -5.98
C LEU A 139 20.17 -1.00 -7.30
N LYS A 140 20.15 -0.10 -8.29
CA LYS A 140 20.75 -0.32 -9.61
C LYS A 140 22.27 -0.01 -9.58
N PRO A 141 23.10 -0.65 -10.42
CA PRO A 141 24.53 -0.33 -10.53
C PRO A 141 24.82 1.11 -10.93
N LYS A 142 25.91 1.66 -10.38
CA LYS A 142 26.43 3.02 -10.64
C LYS A 142 26.73 3.31 -12.10
N ASP A 143 27.08 2.29 -12.88
CA ASP A 143 27.54 2.47 -14.25
C ASP A 143 26.40 2.72 -15.26
N LYS A 144 25.12 2.64 -14.84
CA LYS A 144 23.95 2.72 -15.73
C LYS A 144 22.79 3.59 -15.19
N THR A 145 23.14 4.71 -14.55
CA THR A 145 22.20 5.63 -13.88
C THR A 145 21.68 5.04 -12.57
N ASP A 146 22.06 5.63 -11.45
CA ASP A 146 21.73 5.18 -10.09
C ASP A 146 20.24 5.32 -9.80
N PHE A 147 19.48 4.27 -10.11
CA PHE A 147 18.08 4.18 -9.73
C PHE A 147 17.89 3.44 -8.41
N VAL A 148 17.20 4.09 -7.49
CA VAL A 148 16.73 3.53 -6.22
C VAL A 148 15.24 3.25 -6.33
N LEU A 149 14.87 1.98 -6.20
CA LEU A 149 13.48 1.53 -6.11
C LEU A 149 13.06 1.40 -4.66
N GLU A 150 11.90 1.97 -4.34
CA GLU A 150 11.15 1.68 -3.13
C GLU A 150 9.72 1.35 -3.54
N ALA A 151 9.21 0.19 -3.15
CA ALA A 151 7.84 -0.20 -3.43
C ALA A 151 7.17 -0.85 -2.23
N GLN A 152 5.85 -0.81 -2.21
CA GLN A 152 5.02 -1.47 -1.23
C GLN A 152 3.83 -2.12 -1.94
N ILE A 153 3.60 -3.39 -1.63
CA ILE A 153 2.50 -4.19 -2.16
C ILE A 153 1.71 -4.73 -0.99
N SER A 154 0.41 -4.44 -0.94
CA SER A 154 -0.50 -5.09 0.00
C SER A 154 -1.33 -6.14 -0.75
N ALA A 155 -1.33 -7.37 -0.25
CA ALA A 155 -1.95 -8.51 -0.91
C ALA A 155 -2.74 -9.38 0.05
N GLU A 156 -3.80 -9.99 -0.47
CA GLU A 156 -4.48 -11.12 0.17
C GLU A 156 -4.02 -12.40 -0.52
N GLN A 157 -3.53 -13.35 0.27
CA GLN A 157 -2.94 -14.58 -0.22
C GLN A 157 -3.61 -15.77 0.45
N THR A 158 -3.95 -16.78 -0.35
CA THR A 158 -4.45 -18.05 0.16
C THR A 158 -3.31 -19.05 0.19
N TYR A 159 -3.04 -19.58 1.37
CA TYR A 159 -2.03 -20.60 1.60
C TYR A 159 -2.70 -21.94 1.89
N ARG A 160 -2.17 -23.00 1.28
CA ARG A 160 -2.57 -24.38 1.52
C ARG A 160 -1.34 -25.22 1.80
N LYS A 161 -1.45 -26.12 2.77
CA LYS A 161 -0.42 -27.13 3.02
C LYS A 161 -0.57 -28.24 1.97
N ASN A 162 0.45 -28.40 1.13
CA ASN A 162 0.52 -29.47 0.14
C ASN A 162 1.68 -30.39 0.52
N ASN A 163 1.38 -31.66 0.78
CA ASN A 163 2.29 -32.61 1.41
C ASN A 163 2.87 -32.02 2.71
N SER A 164 4.15 -31.63 2.70
CA SER A 164 4.89 -31.13 3.86
C SER A 164 5.25 -29.64 3.77
N ARG A 165 4.73 -28.88 2.78
CA ARG A 165 5.08 -27.47 2.58
C ARG A 165 3.85 -26.60 2.37
N TRP A 166 3.90 -25.38 2.90
CA TRP A 166 2.93 -24.33 2.61
C TRP A 166 3.16 -23.75 1.23
N GLN A 167 2.10 -23.65 0.44
CA GLN A 167 2.14 -23.07 -0.90
C GLN A 167 1.06 -22.00 -1.07
N ILE A 168 1.39 -20.93 -1.78
CA ILE A 168 0.44 -19.92 -2.24
C ILE A 168 -0.38 -20.53 -3.37
N VAL A 169 -1.69 -20.69 -3.15
CA VAL A 169 -2.62 -21.17 -4.18
C VAL A 169 -3.26 -20.01 -4.94
N SER A 170 -3.45 -18.87 -4.29
CA SER A 170 -3.93 -17.65 -4.95
C SER A 170 -3.42 -16.39 -4.27
N GLN A 171 -3.34 -15.31 -5.04
CA GLN A 171 -2.97 -13.98 -4.57
C GLN A 171 -3.83 -12.92 -5.26
N ASN A 172 -4.32 -11.97 -4.48
CA ASN A 172 -5.00 -10.79 -4.98
C ASN A 172 -4.29 -9.53 -4.47
N ILE A 173 -3.90 -8.63 -5.38
CA ILE A 173 -3.23 -7.38 -5.02
C ILE A 173 -4.28 -6.33 -4.65
N LEU A 174 -4.24 -5.90 -3.39
CA LEU A 174 -5.18 -4.94 -2.81
C LEU A 174 -4.73 -3.51 -3.04
N ALA A 175 -3.43 -3.25 -2.88
CA ALA A 175 -2.80 -1.96 -3.11
C ALA A 175 -1.36 -2.17 -3.57
N GLU A 176 -0.86 -1.26 -4.40
CA GLU A 176 0.51 -1.26 -4.88
C GLU A 176 0.94 0.18 -5.12
N GLN A 177 2.13 0.52 -4.63
CA GLN A 177 2.77 1.81 -4.88
C GLN A 177 4.28 1.60 -5.06
N SER A 178 4.88 2.39 -5.93
CA SER A 178 6.33 2.39 -6.13
C SER A 178 6.85 3.79 -6.43
N THR A 179 8.09 3.99 -6.02
CA THR A 179 8.88 5.19 -6.24
C THR A 179 10.23 4.76 -6.78
N LEU A 180 10.62 5.33 -7.92
CA LEU A 180 11.90 5.11 -8.56
C LEU A 180 12.61 6.47 -8.65
N ARG A 181 13.79 6.60 -8.04
CA ARG A 181 14.54 7.87 -7.94
C ARG A 181 15.93 7.73 -8.53
N SER A 182 16.41 8.77 -9.20
CA SER A 182 17.79 8.85 -9.69
C SER A 182 18.32 10.28 -9.61
N GLY A 183 19.62 10.44 -9.39
CA GLY A 183 20.29 11.74 -9.27
C GLY A 183 20.67 12.06 -7.82
N GLU A 184 21.36 13.18 -7.62
CA GLU A 184 21.92 13.59 -6.33
C GLU A 184 20.85 14.20 -5.38
N ASP A 185 19.89 14.95 -5.93
CA ASP A 185 18.73 15.48 -5.20
C ASP A 185 17.45 15.36 -6.06
N PRO A 186 16.93 14.14 -6.27
CA PRO A 186 15.70 13.94 -7.01
C PRO A 186 14.50 14.57 -6.29
N PRO A 187 13.48 15.02 -7.03
CA PRO A 187 12.35 15.74 -6.46
C PRO A 187 11.59 14.83 -5.49
N GLN A 188 11.30 15.32 -4.29
CA GLN A 188 10.49 14.58 -3.32
C GLN A 188 9.02 14.76 -3.66
N VAL A 189 8.32 13.65 -3.95
CA VAL A 189 6.96 13.67 -4.50
C VAL A 189 6.00 13.00 -3.52
N GLU A 190 4.96 13.72 -3.13
CA GLU A 190 3.78 13.17 -2.49
C GLU A 190 2.74 12.85 -3.56
N LEU A 191 2.34 11.58 -3.65
CA LEU A 191 1.30 11.14 -4.58
C LEU A 191 -0.05 11.04 -3.85
N ARG A 192 -1.06 11.71 -4.38
CA ARG A 192 -2.46 11.62 -3.94
C ARG A 192 -3.30 11.05 -5.06
N LEU A 193 -3.71 9.81 -4.87
CA LEU A 193 -4.60 9.08 -5.76
C LEU A 193 -5.47 8.15 -4.90
N PRO A 194 -6.78 8.03 -5.15
CA PRO A 194 -7.59 7.03 -4.46
C PRO A 194 -7.12 5.62 -4.83
N GLN A 195 -7.22 4.67 -3.88
CA GLN A 195 -6.89 3.26 -4.16
C GLN A 195 -7.99 2.55 -4.97
N GLN A 196 -9.21 3.07 -4.93
CA GLN A 196 -10.37 2.49 -5.59
C GLN A 196 -11.34 3.57 -6.06
N ILE A 197 -11.94 3.37 -7.23
CA ILE A 197 -12.88 4.28 -7.87
C ILE A 197 -13.99 3.49 -8.58
N GLY A 198 -15.16 4.12 -8.72
CA GLY A 198 -16.27 3.58 -9.51
C GLY A 198 -16.00 3.69 -11.02
N VAL A 199 -16.55 2.77 -11.80
CA VAL A 199 -16.52 2.86 -13.27
C VAL A 199 -17.08 4.20 -13.77
N GLY A 200 -16.44 4.79 -14.79
CA GLY A 200 -16.85 6.04 -15.42
C GLY A 200 -16.77 7.29 -14.52
N ARG A 201 -16.22 7.20 -13.30
CA ARG A 201 -16.11 8.33 -12.38
C ARG A 201 -14.81 9.09 -12.57
N ASN A 202 -14.86 10.39 -12.28
CA ASN A 202 -13.68 11.22 -12.24
C ASN A 202 -12.97 11.08 -10.89
N TYR A 203 -11.64 11.19 -10.88
CA TYR A 203 -10.82 11.20 -9.68
C TYR A 203 -9.73 12.27 -9.80
N ALA A 204 -9.31 12.82 -8.66
CA ALA A 204 -8.15 13.68 -8.59
C ALA A 204 -6.86 12.83 -8.58
N PHE A 205 -5.87 13.30 -9.34
CA PHE A 205 -4.52 12.77 -9.36
C PHE A 205 -3.57 13.94 -9.15
N ASP A 206 -2.94 13.96 -7.98
CA ASP A 206 -1.96 14.98 -7.63
C ASP A 206 -0.60 14.33 -7.35
N ALA A 207 0.43 14.77 -8.05
CA ALA A 207 1.83 14.43 -7.79
C ALA A 207 2.54 15.72 -7.38
N ILE A 208 2.72 15.91 -6.07
CA ILE A 208 3.09 17.19 -5.46
C ILE A 208 4.56 17.14 -5.09
N ILE A 209 5.35 18.09 -5.60
CA ILE A 209 6.73 18.29 -5.13
C ILE A 209 6.66 18.99 -3.79
N THR A 210 7.17 18.32 -2.76
CA THR A 210 7.04 18.79 -1.37
C THR A 210 8.10 19.82 -0.99
N LYS A 211 9.22 19.87 -1.72
CA LYS A 211 10.26 20.90 -1.57
C LYS A 211 9.92 22.14 -2.42
N PRO A 212 10.14 23.37 -1.92
CA PRO A 212 9.97 24.59 -2.71
C PRO A 212 10.85 24.56 -3.97
N LEU A 213 10.29 24.96 -5.11
CA LEU A 213 11.00 24.94 -6.39
C LEU A 213 12.02 26.08 -6.56
N GLY A 214 11.83 27.20 -5.87
CA GLY A 214 12.60 28.42 -6.13
C GLY A 214 12.50 28.82 -7.60
N ASN A 215 13.66 28.87 -8.28
CA ASN A 215 13.76 29.20 -9.70
C ASN A 215 13.95 27.96 -10.60
N SER A 216 13.86 26.76 -10.03
CA SER A 216 14.14 25.52 -10.77
C SER A 216 13.01 25.19 -11.75
N LEU A 217 13.40 24.89 -12.99
CA LEU A 217 12.48 24.34 -13.98
C LEU A 217 12.18 22.88 -13.65
N VAL A 218 10.91 22.53 -13.61
CA VAL A 218 10.45 21.15 -13.47
C VAL A 218 9.79 20.71 -14.76
N LEU A 219 10.18 19.55 -15.25
CA LEU A 219 9.48 18.86 -16.33
C LEU A 219 8.69 17.70 -15.76
N GLY A 220 7.56 17.37 -16.37
CA GLY A 220 6.80 16.20 -15.95
C GLY A 220 5.91 15.61 -17.01
N ALA A 221 5.47 14.39 -16.74
CA ALA A 221 4.53 13.63 -17.56
C ALA A 221 3.71 12.67 -16.69
N THR A 222 2.58 12.21 -17.22
CA THR A 222 1.69 11.26 -16.54
C THR A 222 1.31 10.11 -17.46
N PHE A 223 1.11 8.94 -16.87
CA PHE A 223 0.74 7.72 -17.60
C PHE A 223 -0.40 7.03 -16.90
N ASP A 224 -1.26 6.43 -17.71
CA ASP A 224 -2.33 5.55 -17.28
C ASP A 224 -2.23 4.25 -18.10
N GLU A 225 -1.99 3.14 -17.41
CA GLU A 225 -1.81 1.83 -18.02
C GLU A 225 -2.65 0.76 -17.33
N ALA A 226 -3.19 -0.17 -18.12
CA ALA A 226 -3.87 -1.33 -17.56
C ALA A 226 -2.83 -2.27 -16.93
N VAL A 227 -3.13 -2.79 -15.74
CA VAL A 227 -2.30 -3.80 -15.07
C VAL A 227 -2.51 -5.15 -15.77
N ASN A 228 -1.46 -5.66 -16.40
CA ASN A 228 -1.42 -7.00 -16.98
C ASN A 228 0.03 -7.46 -17.11
N ALA A 229 0.23 -8.78 -17.30
CA ALA A 229 1.54 -9.41 -17.34
C ALA A 229 2.54 -8.76 -18.32
N ASN A 230 2.06 -8.24 -19.46
CA ASN A 230 2.92 -7.68 -20.52
C ASN A 230 3.38 -6.24 -20.23
N ASN A 231 2.67 -5.52 -19.35
CA ASN A 231 2.97 -4.12 -19.06
C ASN A 231 3.92 -3.92 -17.86
N TYR A 232 4.14 -4.93 -17.01
CA TYR A 232 4.93 -4.79 -15.77
C TYR A 232 6.34 -4.20 -15.95
N PHE A 233 7.02 -4.48 -17.06
CA PHE A 233 8.42 -4.07 -17.27
C PHE A 233 8.69 -3.46 -18.65
N ARG A 234 7.63 -3.00 -19.33
CA ARG A 234 7.75 -2.41 -20.65
C ARG A 234 8.43 -1.05 -20.56
N GLU A 235 9.50 -0.88 -21.33
CA GLU A 235 10.14 0.43 -21.48
C GLU A 235 9.27 1.35 -22.34
N ARG A 236 9.19 2.61 -21.94
CA ARG A 236 8.38 3.61 -22.63
C ARG A 236 9.15 4.91 -22.77
N SER A 237 9.08 5.48 -23.97
CA SER A 237 9.51 6.86 -24.21
C SER A 237 8.48 7.83 -23.63
N VAL A 238 8.97 8.85 -22.95
CA VAL A 238 8.15 9.80 -22.19
C VAL A 238 8.37 11.20 -22.74
N ASP A 239 7.29 11.83 -23.18
CA ASP A 239 7.30 13.23 -23.61
C ASP A 239 7.09 14.12 -22.38
N LEU A 240 8.18 14.72 -21.93
CA LEU A 240 8.17 15.62 -20.77
C LEU A 240 7.75 17.02 -21.19
N VAL A 241 6.89 17.65 -20.39
CA VAL A 241 6.48 19.05 -20.58
C VAL A 241 6.89 19.92 -19.39
N PRO A 242 7.23 21.19 -19.60
CA PRO A 242 7.43 22.15 -18.51
C PRO A 242 6.18 22.26 -17.63
N LEU A 243 6.36 22.10 -16.32
CA LEU A 243 5.31 22.28 -15.34
C LEU A 243 5.24 23.75 -14.91
N ARG A 244 4.02 24.27 -14.81
CA ARG A 244 3.74 25.65 -14.36
C ARG A 244 3.56 25.78 -12.85
N ALA A 245 3.60 24.66 -12.13
CA ALA A 245 3.33 24.56 -10.70
C ALA A 245 4.30 23.58 -10.04
N GLY A 246 4.29 23.55 -8.70
CA GLY A 246 5.06 22.62 -7.85
C GLY A 246 4.67 21.14 -7.96
N GLY A 247 4.21 20.67 -9.12
CA GLY A 247 3.70 19.32 -9.30
C GLY A 247 2.73 19.20 -10.47
N ILE A 248 2.13 18.02 -10.56
CA ILE A 248 1.12 17.69 -11.56
C ILE A 248 -0.22 17.55 -10.85
N PHE A 249 -1.22 18.31 -11.31
CA PHE A 249 -2.59 18.31 -10.78
C PHE A 249 -3.53 18.04 -11.94
N LYS A 250 -4.18 16.87 -11.93
CA LYS A 250 -5.03 16.41 -13.03
C LYS A 250 -6.31 15.79 -12.49
N ILE A 251 -7.36 15.90 -13.28
CA ILE A 251 -8.58 15.11 -13.10
C ILE A 251 -8.54 13.98 -14.13
N GLY A 252 -8.47 12.75 -13.65
CA GLY A 252 -8.58 11.55 -14.47
C GLY A 252 -10.03 11.05 -14.54
N SER A 253 -10.31 10.23 -15.54
CA SER A 253 -11.61 9.56 -15.70
C SER A 253 -11.39 8.05 -15.71
N ALA A 254 -12.04 7.34 -14.80
CA ALA A 254 -11.99 5.90 -14.76
C ALA A 254 -12.70 5.31 -16.00
N PRO A 255 -12.20 4.21 -16.57
CA PRO A 255 -12.88 3.52 -17.66
C PRO A 255 -14.27 3.02 -17.22
N PHE A 256 -15.13 2.75 -18.21
CA PHE A 256 -16.45 2.16 -17.99
C PHE A 256 -16.41 0.63 -17.73
N GLN A 257 -15.23 0.03 -17.80
CA GLN A 257 -15.01 -1.39 -17.52
C GLN A 257 -14.23 -1.55 -16.21
N PRO A 258 -14.57 -2.53 -15.36
CA PRO A 258 -13.81 -2.83 -14.16
C PRO A 258 -12.41 -3.35 -14.52
N GLY A 259 -11.44 -3.11 -13.64
CA GLY A 259 -10.07 -3.53 -13.85
C GLY A 259 -9.10 -2.71 -13.01
N ASN A 260 -7.82 -3.06 -13.10
CA ASN A 260 -6.76 -2.42 -12.33
C ASN A 260 -5.90 -1.57 -13.26
N ARG A 261 -5.51 -0.39 -12.79
CA ARG A 261 -4.73 0.57 -13.56
C ARG A 261 -3.54 1.06 -12.76
N TRP A 262 -2.38 1.22 -13.39
CA TRP A 262 -1.30 2.01 -12.82
C TRP A 262 -1.43 3.44 -13.30
N ILE A 263 -1.50 4.36 -12.35
CA ILE A 263 -1.42 5.78 -12.63
C ILE A 263 -0.06 6.25 -12.11
N SER A 264 0.73 6.81 -13.02
CA SER A 264 2.11 7.18 -12.75
C SER A 264 2.40 8.63 -13.11
N ALA A 265 3.36 9.23 -12.43
CA ALA A 265 3.94 10.51 -12.79
C ALA A 265 5.46 10.40 -12.85
N VAL A 266 6.05 11.06 -13.84
CA VAL A 266 7.48 11.28 -13.96
C VAL A 266 7.71 12.77 -13.72
N LEU A 267 8.60 13.10 -12.79
CA LEU A 267 9.03 14.47 -12.51
C LEU A 267 10.55 14.55 -12.61
N VAL A 268 11.03 15.54 -13.36
CA VAL A 268 12.45 15.77 -13.63
C VAL A 268 12.79 17.20 -13.25
N GLN A 269 13.87 17.35 -12.49
CA GLN A 269 14.52 18.62 -12.18
C GLN A 269 16.04 18.45 -12.31
N GLU A 270 16.79 19.54 -12.15
CA GLU A 270 18.27 19.52 -12.23
C GLU A 270 18.91 18.46 -11.32
N GLY A 271 18.42 18.33 -10.08
CA GLY A 271 18.95 17.37 -9.11
C GLY A 271 18.59 15.90 -9.39
N GLY A 272 17.69 15.60 -10.33
CA GLY A 272 17.36 14.23 -10.68
C GLY A 272 15.93 13.97 -11.16
N ILE A 273 15.58 12.69 -11.17
CA ILE A 273 14.33 12.14 -11.68
C ILE A 273 13.63 11.38 -10.55
N THR A 274 12.33 11.61 -10.40
CA THR A 274 11.45 10.77 -9.58
C THR A 274 10.28 10.28 -10.42
N ILE A 275 10.07 8.97 -10.41
CA ILE A 275 8.91 8.31 -10.99
C ILE A 275 8.10 7.73 -9.84
N VAL A 276 6.85 8.10 -9.73
CA VAL A 276 5.90 7.52 -8.77
C VAL A 276 4.80 6.79 -9.52
N SER A 277 4.38 5.64 -9.00
CA SER A 277 3.28 4.86 -9.56
C SER A 277 2.40 4.33 -8.45
N GLN A 278 1.09 4.35 -8.66
CA GLN A 278 0.12 3.73 -7.75
C GLN A 278 -0.96 2.99 -8.53
N ARG A 279 -1.37 1.85 -7.97
CA ARG A 279 -2.51 1.07 -8.46
C ARG A 279 -3.84 1.73 -8.07
N LEU A 280 -4.68 1.96 -9.07
CA LEU A 280 -6.07 2.36 -8.98
C LEU A 280 -6.96 1.17 -9.37
N ARG A 281 -7.81 0.74 -8.45
CA ARG A 281 -8.80 -0.32 -8.70
C ARG A 281 -10.11 0.30 -9.20
N VAL A 282 -10.55 -0.08 -10.38
CA VAL A 282 -11.81 0.37 -10.97
C VAL A 282 -12.85 -0.74 -10.77
N SER A 283 -13.94 -0.41 -10.09
CA SER A 283 -14.96 -1.41 -9.70
C SER A 283 -16.37 -0.92 -10.02
N THR A 284 -17.23 -1.83 -10.45
CA THR A 284 -18.67 -1.59 -10.59
C THR A 284 -19.38 -1.51 -9.23
N ASN A 285 -18.79 -2.11 -8.20
CA ASN A 285 -19.41 -2.27 -6.88
C ASN A 285 -18.98 -1.17 -5.90
N PHE A 286 -18.39 -0.08 -6.41
CA PHE A 286 -17.90 1.02 -5.60
C PHE A 286 -18.38 2.36 -6.17
N THR A 287 -18.92 3.21 -5.29
CA THR A 287 -19.48 4.51 -5.66
C THR A 287 -18.76 5.69 -4.98
N GLY A 288 -17.75 5.44 -4.13
CA GLY A 288 -17.01 6.49 -3.42
C GLY A 288 -15.84 7.12 -4.21
N ASN A 289 -15.08 8.00 -3.54
CA ASN A 289 -13.84 8.64 -4.02
C ASN A 289 -13.95 9.43 -5.34
N GLN A 290 -15.16 9.87 -5.68
CA GLN A 290 -15.39 10.68 -6.88
C GLN A 290 -14.83 12.08 -6.67
N TYR A 291 -14.24 12.65 -7.71
CA TYR A 291 -13.94 14.06 -7.74
C TYR A 291 -15.24 14.86 -7.68
N THR A 292 -15.38 15.68 -6.63
CA THR A 292 -16.44 16.67 -6.52
C THR A 292 -15.87 18.01 -7.01
N PRO A 293 -16.35 18.56 -8.13
CA PRO A 293 -15.98 19.91 -8.54
C PRO A 293 -16.32 20.88 -7.40
N LEU A 294 -15.52 21.94 -7.27
CA LEU A 294 -15.93 23.06 -6.41
C LEU A 294 -17.32 23.53 -6.90
N PRO A 295 -18.27 23.79 -5.99
CA PRO A 295 -19.57 24.33 -6.37
C PRO A 295 -19.35 25.61 -7.17
N ASP A 296 -20.08 25.75 -8.28
CA ASP A 296 -20.05 26.98 -9.07
C ASP A 296 -20.33 28.15 -8.11
N LEU A 297 -19.36 29.07 -8.01
CA LEU A 297 -19.54 30.28 -7.21
C LEU A 297 -20.78 31.01 -7.75
N PRO A 298 -21.79 31.29 -6.92
CA PRO A 298 -22.93 32.07 -7.36
C PRO A 298 -22.41 33.44 -7.80
N ASN A 299 -22.62 33.79 -9.08
CA ASN A 299 -22.31 35.08 -9.69
C ASN A 299 -20.84 35.40 -10.03
N THR A 300 -20.18 34.59 -10.84
CA THR A 300 -19.25 35.17 -11.82
C THR A 300 -19.99 35.33 -13.14
N ARG A 301 -20.63 36.50 -13.36
CA ARG A 301 -21.05 36.89 -14.70
C ARG A 301 -19.81 36.81 -15.59
N ARG A 302 -19.73 35.81 -16.46
CA ARG A 302 -18.81 35.86 -17.61
C ARG A 302 -19.10 37.19 -18.29
N LEU A 303 -18.16 38.13 -18.23
CA LEU A 303 -18.18 39.31 -19.07
C LEU A 303 -18.10 38.79 -20.50
N GLN A 304 -19.26 38.58 -21.13
CA GLN A 304 -19.31 38.36 -22.56
C GLN A 304 -18.69 39.61 -23.19
N PRO A 305 -17.68 39.45 -24.06
CA PRO A 305 -17.19 40.56 -24.85
C PRO A 305 -18.38 41.20 -25.57
N LYS A 306 -18.60 42.49 -25.32
CA LYS A 306 -19.68 43.25 -25.95
C LYS A 306 -19.45 43.16 -27.46
N ALA A 307 -20.42 42.62 -28.20
CA ALA A 307 -20.33 42.52 -29.65
C ALA A 307 -19.96 43.89 -30.24
N PRO A 308 -19.03 43.94 -31.21
CA PRO A 308 -18.67 45.21 -31.85
C PRO A 308 -19.92 45.81 -32.46
N LYS A 309 -20.20 47.07 -32.11
CA LYS A 309 -21.24 47.86 -32.78
C LYS A 309 -20.76 48.07 -34.22
N ASN A 310 -21.52 47.56 -35.18
CA ASN A 310 -21.33 47.91 -36.57
C ASN A 310 -21.56 49.43 -36.71
N LEU A 311 -20.55 50.11 -37.23
CA LEU A 311 -20.60 51.49 -37.72
C LEU A 311 -21.13 51.49 -39.16
#